data_AF-A0A5D0CL40-F1
#
_entry.id   AF-A0A5D0CL40-F1
#
_cell.length_a   1.000
_cell.length_b   1.000
_cell.length_c   1.000
_cell.angle_alpha   90.00
_cell.angle_beta   90.00
_cell.angle_gamma   90.00
#
_symmetry.space_group_name_H-M   'P 1'
#
loop_
_entity.id
_entity.type
_entity.pdbx_description
1 polymer ?
#
loop_
_entity_poly.entity_id
_entity_poly.type
_entity_poly.pdbx_seq_one_letter_code
_entity_poly.pdbx_strand_id
1 'polypeptide(L)'
;MKLRDKKVTPSTIIPLDVEQLRITEYTGIRSGKRVSALNFGGHIIPTPEAKDAFYLSEVIPATLDESGSSATNGDIFVPSNEASTVELLSINDIKVMNWPDSVNGYWISVRFYQKDELKGKGWFHINNGAGEAILLNGKLQYDSPTIVRAMRPLFQKTVECECHDLVSKEYWNYRPDVETG
;
A
#
# COMPACT_ATOMS: atom_id res chain seq x y z
N MET A 1 -20.00 -15.45 -6.24
CA MET A 1 -19.36 -16.37 -7.22
C MET A 1 -18.84 -17.58 -6.46
N LYS A 2 -18.87 -18.79 -7.05
CA LYS A 2 -18.29 -20.01 -6.45
C LYS A 2 -17.33 -20.63 -7.47
N LEU A 3 -16.14 -21.01 -7.04
CA LEU A 3 -15.17 -21.72 -7.88
C LEU A 3 -14.84 -23.05 -7.19
N ARG A 4 -15.19 -24.18 -7.82
CA ARG A 4 -15.00 -25.53 -7.24
C ARG A 4 -15.49 -25.62 -5.78
N ASP A 5 -16.74 -25.21 -5.56
CA ASP A 5 -17.43 -25.18 -4.26
C ASP A 5 -16.88 -24.25 -3.18
N LYS A 6 -15.77 -23.54 -3.43
CA LYS A 6 -15.29 -22.47 -2.56
C LYS A 6 -16.03 -21.16 -2.85
N LYS A 7 -16.49 -20.48 -1.80
CA LYS A 7 -16.96 -19.10 -1.90
C LYS A 7 -15.76 -18.20 -2.19
N VAL A 8 -15.92 -17.27 -3.12
CA VAL A 8 -14.85 -16.34 -3.51
C VAL A 8 -15.33 -14.90 -3.41
N THR A 9 -14.41 -14.01 -3.05
CA THR A 9 -14.65 -12.59 -2.77
C THR A 9 -13.93 -11.73 -3.80
N PRO A 10 -14.63 -10.90 -4.60
CA PRO A 10 -13.96 -9.93 -5.46
C PRO A 10 -13.35 -8.80 -4.63
N SER A 11 -12.15 -8.36 -5.00
CA SER A 11 -11.46 -7.25 -4.35
C SER A 11 -10.65 -6.44 -5.36
N THR A 12 -10.23 -5.25 -4.96
CA THR A 12 -9.19 -4.47 -5.63
C THR A 12 -7.91 -4.53 -4.82
N ILE A 13 -6.76 -4.56 -5.51
CA ILE A 13 -5.43 -4.59 -4.90
C ILE A 13 -4.60 -3.47 -5.53
N ILE A 14 -3.81 -2.80 -4.71
CA ILE A 14 -2.85 -1.79 -5.13
C ILE A 14 -1.45 -2.40 -4.93
N PRO A 15 -0.78 -2.86 -5.99
CA PRO A 15 0.55 -3.44 -5.85
C PRO A 15 1.62 -2.38 -5.57
N LEU A 16 2.72 -2.79 -4.94
CA LEU A 16 3.97 -2.01 -4.97
C LEU A 16 4.63 -2.10 -6.35
N ASP A 17 4.61 -3.31 -6.90
CA ASP A 17 5.11 -3.66 -8.22
C ASP A 17 4.21 -4.76 -8.80
N VAL A 18 3.74 -4.60 -10.03
CA VAL A 18 2.85 -5.57 -10.69
C VAL A 18 3.54 -6.93 -10.84
N GLU A 19 4.87 -6.97 -10.97
CA GLU A 19 5.65 -8.21 -11.09
C GLU A 19 5.62 -9.08 -9.82
N GLN A 20 5.23 -8.49 -8.69
CA GLN A 20 5.10 -9.18 -7.40
C GLN A 20 3.72 -9.83 -7.21
N LEU A 21 2.74 -9.57 -8.08
CA LEU A 21 1.41 -10.17 -7.97
C LEU A 21 1.45 -11.64 -8.39
N ARG A 22 1.19 -12.54 -7.42
CA ARG A 22 1.26 -14.00 -7.61
C ARG A 22 0.12 -14.67 -6.86
N ILE A 23 -0.37 -15.79 -7.39
CA ILE A 23 -1.37 -16.63 -6.71
C ILE A 23 -0.68 -17.27 -5.51
N THR A 24 -0.78 -16.62 -4.36
CA THR A 24 -0.19 -17.00 -3.08
C THR A 24 -1.09 -16.52 -1.96
N GLU A 25 -0.65 -16.76 -0.73
CA GLU A 25 -1.27 -16.19 0.45
C GLU A 25 -0.74 -14.78 0.74
N TYR A 26 -1.65 -13.91 1.13
CA TYR A 26 -1.42 -12.52 1.50
C TYR A 26 -1.88 -12.28 2.93
N THR A 27 -1.21 -11.38 3.63
CA THR A 27 -1.61 -10.90 4.95
C THR A 27 -2.08 -9.45 4.84
N GLY A 28 -3.28 -9.16 5.33
CA GLY A 28 -3.80 -7.81 5.46
C GLY A 28 -3.10 -7.09 6.60
N ILE A 29 -2.40 -6.00 6.32
CA ILE A 29 -1.50 -5.37 7.30
C ILE A 29 -2.24 -4.74 8.48
N ARG A 30 -3.48 -4.26 8.28
CA ARG A 30 -4.28 -3.63 9.35
C ARG A 30 -5.10 -4.67 10.09
N SER A 31 -5.60 -5.69 9.37
CA SER A 31 -6.46 -6.72 9.96
C SER A 31 -5.71 -7.95 10.49
N GLY A 32 -4.45 -8.14 10.09
CA GLY A 32 -3.67 -9.36 10.33
C GLY A 32 -4.21 -10.59 9.60
N LYS A 33 -5.21 -10.45 8.74
CA LYS A 33 -5.92 -11.58 8.15
C LYS A 33 -5.16 -12.17 6.97
N ARG A 34 -5.05 -13.50 6.97
CA ARG A 34 -4.48 -14.27 5.88
C ARG A 34 -5.57 -14.61 4.86
N VAL A 35 -5.31 -14.29 3.60
CA VAL A 35 -6.24 -14.51 2.47
C VAL A 35 -5.47 -15.11 1.31
N SER A 36 -6.09 -16.00 0.55
CA SER A 36 -5.48 -16.53 -0.67
C SER A 36 -5.95 -15.73 -1.89
N ALA A 37 -5.02 -15.24 -2.70
CA ALA A 37 -5.36 -14.73 -4.02
C ALA A 37 -5.54 -15.91 -4.97
N LEU A 38 -6.74 -16.06 -5.54
CA LEU A 38 -7.09 -17.15 -6.44
C LEU A 38 -6.87 -16.78 -7.91
N ASN A 39 -7.04 -15.50 -8.25
CA ASN A 39 -6.82 -14.97 -9.58
C ASN A 39 -6.56 -13.46 -9.53
N PHE A 40 -5.79 -12.97 -10.51
CA PHE A 40 -5.60 -11.55 -10.78
C PHE A 40 -6.04 -11.23 -12.21
N GLY A 41 -6.62 -10.05 -12.39
CA GLY A 41 -7.07 -9.60 -13.70
C GLY A 41 -8.58 -9.43 -13.77
N GLY A 42 -9.00 -8.91 -14.93
CA GLY A 42 -10.30 -8.26 -15.09
C GLY A 42 -10.11 -6.80 -15.47
N HIS A 43 -11.21 -6.07 -15.60
CA HIS A 43 -11.19 -4.67 -15.99
C HIS A 43 -11.94 -3.83 -14.95
N ILE A 44 -11.32 -2.76 -14.48
CA ILE A 44 -11.99 -1.74 -13.67
C ILE A 44 -12.14 -0.48 -14.53
N ILE A 45 -13.35 0.04 -14.60
CA ILE A 45 -13.62 1.35 -15.20
C ILE A 45 -13.66 2.34 -14.03
N PRO A 46 -12.58 3.12 -13.78
CA PRO A 46 -12.63 4.16 -12.77
C PRO A 46 -13.63 5.24 -13.18
N THR A 47 -14.26 5.89 -12.19
CA THR A 47 -15.01 7.11 -12.45
C THR A 47 -14.06 8.21 -12.94
N PRO A 48 -14.55 9.26 -13.64
CA PRO A 48 -13.69 10.33 -14.13
C PRO A 48 -12.79 10.95 -13.05
N GLU A 49 -13.29 11.04 -11.82
CA GLU A 49 -12.60 11.64 -10.66
C GLU A 49 -11.49 10.73 -10.11
N ALA A 50 -11.60 9.40 -10.27
CA ALA A 50 -10.65 8.43 -9.75
C ALA A 50 -9.62 7.97 -10.79
N LYS A 51 -9.75 8.42 -12.05
CA LYS A 51 -8.99 7.92 -13.19
C LYS A 51 -7.47 8.03 -12.99
N ASP A 52 -7.01 9.18 -12.52
CA ASP A 52 -5.58 9.43 -12.30
C ASP A 52 -5.05 8.54 -11.18
N ALA A 53 -5.77 8.45 -10.06
CA ALA A 53 -5.38 7.58 -8.94
C ALA A 53 -5.28 6.11 -9.37
N PHE A 54 -6.27 5.61 -10.13
CA PHE A 54 -6.26 4.22 -10.61
C PHE A 54 -5.10 3.93 -11.55
N TYR A 55 -4.77 4.89 -12.42
CA TYR A 55 -3.62 4.79 -13.32
C TYR A 55 -2.30 4.76 -12.54
N LEU A 56 -2.14 5.64 -11.55
CA LEU A 56 -0.89 5.78 -10.80
C LEU A 56 -0.63 4.65 -9.81
N SER A 57 -1.70 4.15 -9.21
CA SER A 57 -1.66 3.07 -8.22
C SER A 57 -1.63 1.69 -8.85
N GLU A 58 -1.76 1.58 -10.17
CA GLU A 58 -1.81 0.30 -10.90
C GLU A 58 -2.85 -0.64 -10.28
N VAL A 59 -4.06 -0.13 -10.02
CA VAL A 59 -5.11 -0.89 -9.31
C VAL A 59 -5.49 -2.13 -10.11
N ILE A 60 -5.33 -3.32 -9.51
CA ILE A 60 -5.63 -4.59 -10.14
C ILE A 60 -6.87 -5.23 -9.49
N PRO A 61 -7.90 -5.62 -10.26
CA PRO A 61 -8.96 -6.47 -9.73
C PRO A 61 -8.42 -7.88 -9.44
N ALA A 62 -8.84 -8.44 -8.31
CA ALA A 62 -8.43 -9.75 -7.87
C ALA A 62 -9.62 -10.54 -7.30
N THR A 63 -9.52 -11.86 -7.36
CA THR A 63 -10.44 -12.78 -6.68
C THR A 63 -9.72 -13.39 -5.49
N LEU A 64 -10.22 -13.11 -4.29
CA LEU A 64 -9.76 -13.68 -3.03
C LEU A 64 -10.64 -14.87 -2.65
N ASP A 65 -10.13 -15.73 -1.78
CA ASP A 65 -10.94 -16.76 -1.13
C ASP A 65 -11.98 -16.15 -0.15
N GLU A 66 -12.72 -17.02 0.53
CA GLU A 66 -13.78 -16.59 1.45
C GLU A 66 -13.26 -15.85 2.68
N SER A 67 -11.99 -16.06 3.07
CA SER A 67 -11.34 -15.35 4.18
C SER A 67 -11.32 -13.84 3.94
N GLY A 68 -11.19 -13.42 2.67
CA GLY A 68 -11.25 -12.02 2.25
C GLY A 68 -12.60 -11.34 2.54
N SER A 69 -13.71 -12.09 2.70
CA SER A 69 -15.02 -11.48 3.00
C SER A 69 -15.09 -10.80 4.37
N SER A 70 -14.10 -11.06 5.23
CA SER A 70 -14.02 -10.47 6.56
C SER A 70 -12.96 -9.36 6.66
N ALA A 71 -12.29 -9.02 5.56
CA ALA A 71 -11.27 -7.96 5.54
C ALA A 71 -11.84 -6.59 5.90
N THR A 72 -11.02 -5.75 6.51
CA THR A 72 -11.37 -4.35 6.77
C THR A 72 -11.36 -3.58 5.45
N ASN A 73 -12.31 -2.65 5.25
CA ASN A 73 -12.29 -1.79 4.07
C ASN A 73 -11.00 -0.94 4.06
N GLY A 74 -10.32 -0.89 2.92
CA GLY A 74 -9.04 -0.20 2.77
C GLY A 74 -7.85 -0.94 3.41
N ASP A 75 -8.01 -2.21 3.78
CA ASP A 75 -6.88 -3.04 4.18
C ASP A 75 -5.93 -3.26 3.00
N ILE A 76 -4.63 -3.20 3.28
CA ILE A 76 -3.60 -3.41 2.26
C ILE A 76 -3.03 -4.80 2.45
N PHE A 77 -3.06 -5.59 1.39
CA PHE A 77 -2.60 -6.96 1.38
C PHE A 77 -1.19 -7.06 0.83
N VAL A 78 -0.30 -7.68 1.60
CA VAL A 78 1.09 -7.95 1.23
C VAL A 78 1.31 -9.47 1.12
N PRO A 79 2.10 -9.97 0.16
CA PRO A 79 2.45 -11.38 0.12
C PRO A 79 3.03 -11.81 1.48
N SER A 80 2.51 -12.88 2.08
CA SER A 80 2.86 -13.28 3.45
C SER A 80 4.37 -13.53 3.63
N ASN A 81 5.07 -13.90 2.55
CA ASN A 81 6.51 -14.14 2.52
C ASN A 81 7.37 -12.89 2.27
N GLU A 82 6.79 -11.78 1.81
CA GLU A 82 7.53 -10.56 1.47
C GLU A 82 7.44 -9.48 2.56
N ALA A 83 6.52 -9.60 3.50
CA ALA A 83 6.19 -8.54 4.44
C ALA A 83 7.06 -8.49 5.71
N SER A 84 8.37 -8.70 5.62
CA SER A 84 9.25 -8.86 6.79
C SER A 84 9.04 -7.81 7.89
N THR A 85 8.90 -6.54 7.51
CA THR A 85 8.52 -5.48 8.45
C THR A 85 7.51 -4.53 7.82
N VAL A 86 6.49 -4.15 8.58
CA VAL A 86 5.50 -3.14 8.17
C VAL A 86 5.43 -2.07 9.24
N GLU A 87 5.42 -0.81 8.81
CA GLU A 87 5.27 0.33 9.71
C GLU A 87 4.12 1.23 9.22
N LEU A 88 3.16 1.52 10.09
CA LEU A 88 2.13 2.54 9.86
C LEU A 88 2.61 3.87 10.37
N LEU A 89 2.48 4.88 9.53
CA LEU A 89 2.92 6.24 9.79
C LEU A 89 1.73 7.19 9.74
N SER A 90 1.72 8.14 10.67
CA SER A 90 0.88 9.33 10.63
C SER A 90 1.71 10.52 10.21
N ILE A 91 1.15 11.37 9.35
CA ILE A 91 1.83 12.57 8.87
C ILE A 91 0.92 13.76 9.13
N ASN A 92 1.43 14.73 9.88
CA ASN A 92 0.67 15.89 10.32
C ASN A 92 0.93 17.11 9.43
N ASP A 93 2.09 17.18 8.80
CA ASP A 93 2.46 18.27 7.90
C ASP A 93 3.02 17.71 6.58
N ILE A 94 2.38 18.11 5.48
CA ILE A 94 2.71 17.66 4.13
C ILE A 94 2.91 18.88 3.26
N LYS A 95 4.12 19.03 2.75
CA LYS A 95 4.45 19.99 1.70
C LYS A 95 4.35 19.29 0.34
N VAL A 96 3.27 19.59 -0.37
CA VAL A 96 3.06 19.11 -1.74
C VAL A 96 4.07 19.76 -2.69
N MET A 97 4.80 18.94 -3.44
CA MET A 97 5.74 19.41 -4.46
C MET A 97 5.13 19.22 -5.86
N ASN A 98 4.72 18.00 -6.18
CA ASN A 98 4.00 17.65 -7.40
C ASN A 98 3.00 16.54 -7.10
N TRP A 99 1.95 16.85 -6.36
CA TRP A 99 0.88 15.91 -6.00
C TRP A 99 -0.45 16.44 -6.57
N PRO A 100 -0.98 15.83 -7.64
CA PRO A 100 -2.23 16.29 -8.23
C PRO A 100 -3.41 16.18 -7.26
N ASP A 101 -4.29 17.18 -7.24
CA ASP A 101 -5.48 17.11 -6.38
C ASP A 101 -6.41 15.93 -6.73
N SER A 102 -6.36 15.45 -7.98
CA SER A 102 -7.13 14.29 -8.46
C SER A 102 -6.76 12.96 -7.80
N VAL A 103 -5.64 12.90 -7.06
CA VAL A 103 -5.21 11.69 -6.35
C VAL A 103 -5.39 11.79 -4.83
N ASN A 104 -5.85 12.95 -4.33
CA ASN A 104 -6.17 13.12 -2.93
C ASN A 104 -7.31 12.17 -2.52
N GLY A 105 -7.19 11.57 -1.34
CA GLY A 105 -8.13 10.57 -0.84
C GLY A 105 -7.91 9.14 -1.34
N TYR A 106 -6.89 8.90 -2.19
CA TYR A 106 -6.56 7.57 -2.70
C TYR A 106 -5.20 7.07 -2.20
N TRP A 107 -5.07 5.75 -2.06
CA TRP A 107 -3.79 5.10 -1.78
C TRP A 107 -2.96 5.03 -3.05
N ILE A 108 -1.77 5.64 -3.03
CA ILE A 108 -0.81 5.63 -4.12
C ILE A 108 0.42 4.85 -3.68
N SER A 109 0.91 3.92 -4.50
CA SER A 109 2.18 3.24 -4.23
C SER A 109 3.33 4.23 -4.41
N VAL A 110 4.28 4.27 -3.46
CA VAL A 110 5.39 5.23 -3.46
C VAL A 110 6.69 4.59 -3.01
N ARG A 111 7.80 5.27 -3.29
CA ARG A 111 9.11 5.05 -2.70
C ARG A 111 9.37 6.16 -1.67
N PHE A 112 9.84 5.77 -0.49
CA PHE A 112 10.16 6.69 0.59
C PHE A 112 11.66 6.98 0.60
N TYR A 113 12.02 8.26 0.56
CA TYR A 113 13.41 8.73 0.60
C TYR A 113 13.65 9.62 1.82
N GLN A 114 14.82 9.50 2.44
CA GLN A 114 15.26 10.37 3.53
C GLN A 114 16.73 10.70 3.33
N LYS A 115 17.09 11.99 3.37
CA LYS A 115 18.45 12.48 3.06
C LYS A 115 18.93 11.95 1.68
N ASP A 116 18.05 11.99 0.68
CA ASP A 116 18.24 11.47 -0.68
C ASP A 116 18.44 9.94 -0.82
N GLU A 117 18.39 9.18 0.28
CA GLU A 117 18.52 7.73 0.26
C GLU A 117 17.16 7.04 0.26
N LEU A 118 16.99 6.00 -0.57
CA LEU A 118 15.81 5.14 -0.54
C LEU A 118 15.76 4.40 0.80
N LYS A 119 14.71 4.62 1.58
CA LYS A 119 14.49 3.95 2.87
C LYS A 119 13.50 2.81 2.81
N GLY A 120 12.63 2.78 1.80
CA GLY A 120 11.69 1.67 1.57
C GLY A 120 10.64 2.01 0.52
N LYS A 121 9.69 1.10 0.34
CA LYS A 121 8.54 1.25 -0.55
C LYS A 121 7.27 1.06 0.25
N GLY A 122 6.14 1.51 -0.29
CA GLY A 122 4.89 1.34 0.41
C GLY A 122 3.74 2.09 -0.25
N TRP A 123 2.76 2.46 0.57
CA TRP A 123 1.59 3.19 0.13
C TRP A 123 1.43 4.48 0.90
N PHE A 124 0.89 5.48 0.23
CA PHE A 124 0.69 6.82 0.74
C PHE A 124 -0.73 7.29 0.47
N HIS A 125 -1.36 7.88 1.48
CA HIS A 125 -2.70 8.42 1.41
C HIS A 125 -2.70 9.83 1.98
N ILE A 126 -3.15 10.80 1.19
CA ILE A 126 -3.33 12.19 1.64
C ILE A 126 -4.81 12.48 1.81
N ASN A 127 -5.18 13.09 2.92
CA ASN A 127 -6.52 13.61 3.14
C ASN A 127 -6.48 14.93 3.92
N ASN A 128 -6.99 16.01 3.31
CA ASN A 128 -7.19 17.31 3.95
C ASN A 128 -5.96 17.86 4.71
N GLY A 129 -4.76 17.79 4.11
CA GLY A 129 -3.51 18.31 4.68
C GLY A 129 -2.80 17.39 5.68
N ALA A 130 -3.43 16.29 6.08
CA ALA A 130 -2.80 15.19 6.81
C ALA A 130 -2.62 13.97 5.89
N GLY A 131 -1.87 12.98 6.35
CA GLY A 131 -1.69 11.74 5.60
C GLY A 131 -1.43 10.53 6.46
N GLU A 132 -1.64 9.38 5.84
CA GLU A 132 -1.26 8.08 6.35
C GLU A 132 -0.29 7.43 5.37
N ALA A 133 0.70 6.74 5.90
CA ALA A 133 1.60 5.94 5.09
C ALA A 133 1.79 4.55 5.67
N ILE A 134 2.06 3.62 4.78
CA ILE A 134 2.46 2.26 5.09
C ILE A 134 3.84 2.10 4.49
N LEU A 135 4.83 1.79 5.32
CA LEU A 135 6.20 1.51 4.89
C LEU A 135 6.47 0.01 5.01
N LEU A 136 6.85 -0.61 3.89
CA LEU A 136 7.21 -2.02 3.82
C LEU A 136 8.73 -2.18 3.77
N ASN A 137 9.26 -3.06 4.61
CA ASN A 137 10.67 -3.46 4.69
C ASN A 137 11.64 -2.27 4.77
N GLY A 138 11.16 -1.15 5.32
CA GLY A 138 11.89 0.10 5.34
C GLY A 138 12.39 0.47 6.73
N LYS A 139 13.29 1.44 6.77
CA LYS A 139 13.82 1.98 8.02
C LYS A 139 13.99 3.49 7.93
N LEU A 140 13.12 4.23 8.61
CA LEU A 140 13.24 5.68 8.76
C LEU A 140 14.01 6.03 10.03
N GLN A 141 14.71 7.16 10.00
CA GLN A 141 15.27 7.81 11.18
C GLN A 141 14.31 8.91 11.63
N TYR A 142 13.94 8.93 12.92
CA TYR A 142 12.99 9.90 13.48
C TYR A 142 13.71 11.07 14.19
N ASP A 143 14.85 11.51 13.62
CA ASP A 143 15.58 12.67 14.13
C ASP A 143 14.77 13.95 13.85
N SER A 144 14.72 14.93 14.77
CA SER A 144 13.99 16.18 14.55
C SER A 144 14.86 17.25 13.87
N PRO A 145 14.42 17.86 12.75
CA PRO A 145 13.18 17.60 12.02
C PRO A 145 13.26 16.34 11.15
N THR A 146 12.22 15.51 11.17
CA THR A 146 12.16 14.31 10.32
C THR A 146 11.55 14.69 8.99
N ILE A 147 12.34 14.63 7.92
CA ILE A 147 11.88 14.92 6.55
C ILE A 147 11.98 13.66 5.70
N VAL A 148 10.86 13.25 5.13
CA VAL A 148 10.76 12.08 4.23
C VAL A 148 10.06 12.50 2.95
N ARG A 149 10.63 12.18 1.79
CA ARG A 149 9.98 12.37 0.50
C ARG A 149 9.27 11.10 0.08
N ALA A 150 7.99 11.20 -0.26
CA ALA A 150 7.22 10.13 -0.87
C ALA A 150 7.13 10.39 -2.38
N MET A 151 7.62 9.45 -3.20
CA MET A 151 7.77 9.63 -4.64
C MET A 151 7.26 8.44 -5.44
N ARG A 152 6.45 8.69 -6.47
CA ARG A 152 6.12 7.73 -7.54
C ARG A 152 6.59 8.31 -8.88
N PRO A 153 7.72 7.82 -9.44
CA PRO A 153 8.15 8.25 -10.77
C PRO A 153 7.21 7.66 -11.83
N LEU A 154 6.85 8.49 -12.80
CA LEU A 154 6.16 8.09 -14.03
C LEU A 154 7.05 8.42 -15.22
N PHE A 155 6.69 7.90 -16.39
CA PHE A 155 7.46 8.06 -17.62
C PHE A 155 7.76 9.54 -17.98
N GLN A 156 6.90 10.49 -17.61
CA GLN A 156 7.05 11.92 -17.94
C GLN A 156 6.86 12.89 -16.76
N LYS A 157 6.42 12.41 -15.59
CA LYS A 157 6.14 13.24 -14.40
C LYS A 157 6.43 12.43 -13.14
N THR A 158 6.70 13.09 -12.03
CA THR A 158 6.88 12.42 -10.74
C THR A 158 5.82 12.90 -9.78
N VAL A 159 5.04 12.00 -9.18
CA VAL A 159 4.14 12.35 -8.09
C VAL A 159 4.96 12.41 -6.80
N GLU A 160 4.99 13.56 -6.13
CA GLU A 160 5.91 13.83 -5.02
C GLU A 160 5.35 14.78 -3.96
N CYS A 161 5.64 14.45 -2.69
CA CYS A 161 5.47 15.36 -1.55
C CYS A 161 6.58 15.15 -0.50
N GLU A 162 6.80 16.18 0.30
CA GLU A 162 7.63 16.17 1.50
C GLU A 162 6.74 16.00 2.73
N CYS A 163 7.04 14.99 3.54
CA CYS A 163 6.39 14.69 4.80
C CYS A 163 7.29 15.18 5.93
N HIS A 164 6.73 15.97 6.83
CA HIS A 164 7.44 16.56 7.95
C HIS A 164 6.92 15.95 9.26
N ASP A 165 7.86 15.68 10.17
CA ASP A 165 7.59 15.21 11.54
C ASP A 165 6.68 13.98 11.58
N LEU A 166 7.03 12.96 10.79
CA LEU A 166 6.29 11.70 10.72
C LEU A 166 6.33 10.99 12.06
N VAL A 167 5.20 10.41 12.45
CA VAL A 167 5.06 9.63 13.69
C VAL A 167 4.75 8.19 13.34
N SER A 168 5.61 7.28 13.82
CA SER A 168 5.33 5.84 13.80
C SER A 168 4.18 5.52 14.76
N LYS A 169 3.10 4.95 14.23
CA LYS A 169 1.91 4.55 15.00
C LYS A 169 2.01 3.10 15.43
N GLU A 170 2.32 2.23 14.48
CA GLU A 170 2.36 0.79 14.67
C GLU A 170 3.50 0.20 13.85
N TYR A 171 4.14 -0.82 14.41
CA TYR A 171 5.22 -1.54 13.75
C TYR A 171 5.03 -3.03 13.96
N TRP A 172 5.02 -3.78 12.86
CA TRP A 172 5.01 -5.23 12.88
C TRP A 172 6.27 -5.76 12.25
N ASN A 173 6.83 -6.77 12.91
CA ASN A 173 7.84 -7.63 12.32
C ASN A 173 7.14 -8.95 12.02
N TYR A 174 6.72 -9.12 10.76
CA TYR A 174 6.31 -10.43 10.29
C TYR A 174 7.60 -11.18 10.05
N ARG A 175 8.19 -11.77 11.10
CA ARG A 175 9.25 -12.75 10.88
C ARG A 175 8.63 -13.83 9.98
N PRO A 176 9.09 -13.98 8.72
CA PRO A 176 8.94 -15.29 8.13
C PRO A 176 9.69 -16.23 9.09
N ASP A 177 9.14 -17.39 9.36
CA ASP A 177 9.74 -18.47 10.17
C ASP A 177 9.33 -18.45 11.65
N VAL A 178 8.41 -19.35 12.02
CA VAL A 178 8.69 -20.62 12.71
C VAL A 178 7.31 -21.26 12.93
N GLU A 179 6.97 -22.30 12.16
CA GLU A 179 5.97 -23.27 12.63
C GLU A 179 6.45 -23.75 14.00
N THR A 180 5.77 -23.30 15.05
CA THR A 180 6.04 -23.73 16.41
C THR A 180 5.41 -25.10 16.58
N GLY A 181 6.26 -26.15 16.45
CA GLY A 181 6.03 -27.47 17.06
C GLY A 181 5.04 -28.39 16.38
#